data_AF-A0A846H8G6-F1
#
_entry.id   AF-A0A846H8G6-F1
#
_cell.length_a   1.000
_cell.length_b   1.000
_cell.length_c   1.000
_cell.angle_alpha   90.00
_cell.angle_beta   90.00
_cell.angle_gamma   90.00
#
_symmetry.space_group_name_H-M   'P 1'
#
loop_
_entity.id
_entity.type
_entity.pdbx_description
1 polymer ?
#
loop_
_entity_poly.entity_id
_entity_poly.type
_entity_poly.pdbx_seq_one_letter_code
_entity_poly.pdbx_strand_id
1 'polypeptide(L)'
;MPYLTSVGEIRSLVAEYTNAQTLWIDTEVADYKSKKPRLSLIQVLDDAKDMSGDRVYLLDVLNQPDIVADFISQIMLNPSIEKVFHNASYDLKLLGNKKAKNITCTLEMAKKIPYYILPLSNYQLKTLAVELCNFNNIDKQEQSSNWGKRPLSEEQIEYAYLDCIYLAQVHKRLIELSQEISPDPAKEDLISLAARYQQVQQESKLVNSEFEHLQERVKQAMQAQKLSETSDLKLTSYERETVKVPFTELVKLVQTEGINLDFPITLTKKLKTDLGENIEQLSVDAEKTTSWRLTPKSQMDDIEEEF
;
A
#
# COMPACT_ATOMS: atom_id res chain seq x y z
N MET A 1 -25.53 9.23 19.25
CA MET A 1 -24.26 8.48 19.21
C MET A 1 -24.24 7.42 20.32
N PRO A 2 -24.54 6.15 19.99
CA PRO A 2 -24.54 5.07 20.97
C PRO A 2 -23.10 4.72 21.43
N TYR A 3 -22.76 5.09 22.67
CA TYR A 3 -21.54 4.69 23.37
C TYR A 3 -21.87 3.61 24.40
N LEU A 4 -21.42 2.38 24.16
CA LEU A 4 -21.76 1.20 24.95
C LEU A 4 -20.63 0.85 25.91
N THR A 5 -20.96 0.79 27.20
CA THR A 5 -20.02 0.42 28.28
C THR A 5 -20.37 -0.92 28.94
N SER A 6 -21.63 -1.37 28.79
CA SER A 6 -22.10 -2.65 29.33
C SER A 6 -21.66 -3.82 28.47
N VAL A 7 -21.02 -4.80 29.09
CA VAL A 7 -20.66 -6.11 28.50
C VAL A 7 -21.85 -6.76 27.80
N GLY A 8 -23.05 -6.71 28.42
CA GLY A 8 -24.25 -7.35 27.88
C GLY A 8 -24.79 -6.67 26.62
N GLU A 9 -24.76 -5.34 26.59
CA GLU A 9 -25.17 -4.55 25.42
C GLU A 9 -24.19 -4.75 24.26
N ILE A 10 -22.88 -4.70 24.56
CA ILE A 10 -21.83 -4.93 23.55
C ILE A 10 -21.98 -6.33 22.94
N ARG A 11 -22.16 -7.38 23.75
CA ARG A 11 -22.34 -8.75 23.24
C ARG A 11 -23.59 -8.90 22.38
N SER A 12 -24.68 -8.26 22.76
CA SER A 12 -25.94 -8.31 22.01
C SER A 12 -25.75 -7.67 20.64
N LEU A 13 -25.14 -6.48 20.59
CA LEU A 13 -24.85 -5.78 19.34
C LEU A 13 -23.85 -6.56 18.46
N VAL A 14 -22.80 -7.15 19.04
CA VAL A 14 -21.86 -7.99 18.29
C VAL A 14 -22.57 -9.19 17.66
N ALA A 15 -23.52 -9.79 18.36
CA ALA A 15 -24.34 -10.87 17.79
C ALA A 15 -25.20 -10.36 16.62
N GLU A 16 -25.78 -9.16 16.71
CA GLU A 16 -26.54 -8.53 15.62
C GLU A 16 -25.66 -8.30 14.38
N TYR A 17 -24.44 -7.79 14.56
CA TYR A 17 -23.45 -7.56 13.50
C TYR A 17 -23.05 -8.82 12.73
N THR A 18 -23.29 -10.02 13.27
CA THR A 18 -23.03 -11.26 12.52
C THR A 18 -23.86 -11.40 11.25
N ASN A 19 -24.96 -10.62 11.13
CA ASN A 19 -25.83 -10.58 9.96
C ASN A 19 -25.48 -9.45 8.98
N ALA A 20 -24.51 -8.58 9.30
CA ALA A 20 -24.09 -7.50 8.42
C ALA A 20 -23.29 -8.04 7.23
N GLN A 21 -23.42 -7.39 6.07
CA GLN A 21 -22.61 -7.71 4.90
C GLN A 21 -21.23 -7.05 4.96
N THR A 22 -21.20 -5.80 5.40
CA THR A 22 -19.99 -4.99 5.52
C THR A 22 -20.03 -4.23 6.84
N LEU A 23 -18.89 -4.14 7.52
CA LEU A 23 -18.69 -3.32 8.70
C LEU A 23 -17.49 -2.39 8.48
N TRP A 24 -17.67 -1.11 8.78
CA TRP A 24 -16.58 -0.13 8.80
C TRP A 24 -16.10 0.05 10.22
N ILE A 25 -14.86 -0.37 10.45
CA ILE A 25 -14.31 -0.53 11.79
C ILE A 25 -13.08 0.36 11.94
N ASP A 26 -13.00 1.04 13.07
CA ASP A 26 -11.78 1.70 13.54
C ASP A 26 -11.50 1.32 15.00
N THR A 27 -10.30 1.60 15.48
CA THR A 27 -9.93 1.34 16.87
C THR A 27 -9.15 2.47 17.54
N GLU A 28 -9.37 2.63 18.84
CA GLU A 28 -8.55 3.52 19.67
C GLU A 28 -7.77 2.76 20.73
N VAL A 29 -6.56 3.24 21.00
CA VAL A 29 -5.58 2.53 21.83
C VAL A 29 -5.12 3.38 23.00
N ALA A 30 -5.27 2.84 24.21
CA ALA A 30 -4.69 3.40 25.42
C ALA A 30 -3.20 3.02 25.53
N ASP A 31 -2.42 3.93 26.12
CA ASP A 31 -0.97 3.77 26.34
C ASP A 31 -0.20 3.43 25.05
N TYR A 32 -0.53 4.11 23.95
CA TYR A 32 0.06 3.88 22.62
C TYR A 32 1.59 3.80 22.60
N LYS A 33 2.28 4.59 23.44
CA LYS A 33 3.75 4.61 23.53
C LYS A 33 4.34 3.47 24.38
N SER A 34 3.51 2.65 25.02
CA SER A 34 3.96 1.56 25.89
C SER A 34 4.29 0.30 25.08
N LYS A 35 5.01 -0.63 25.70
CA LYS A 35 5.30 -1.95 25.11
C LYS A 35 4.06 -2.87 25.02
N LYS A 36 2.96 -2.49 25.68
CA LYS A 36 1.72 -3.28 25.76
C LYS A 36 0.52 -2.33 25.57
N PRO A 37 0.32 -1.80 24.35
CA PRO A 37 -0.86 -0.99 24.05
C PRO A 37 -2.13 -1.78 24.39
N ARG A 38 -3.12 -1.09 24.97
CA ARG A 38 -4.39 -1.68 25.36
C ARG A 38 -5.47 -1.17 24.42
N LEU A 39 -6.20 -2.08 23.77
CA LEU A 39 -7.35 -1.70 22.98
C LEU A 39 -8.38 -1.05 23.90
N SER A 40 -8.79 0.18 23.56
CA SER A 40 -9.66 1.00 24.40
C SER A 40 -11.06 1.10 23.84
N LEU A 41 -11.17 1.31 22.53
CA LEU A 41 -12.43 1.47 21.83
C LEU A 41 -12.40 0.66 20.54
N ILE A 42 -13.56 0.10 20.18
CA ILE A 42 -13.83 -0.39 18.82
C ILE A 42 -15.01 0.42 18.31
N GLN A 43 -14.84 1.10 17.19
CA GLN A 43 -15.90 1.83 16.51
C GLN A 43 -16.43 0.97 15.37
N VAL A 44 -17.75 0.86 15.25
CA VAL A 44 -18.37 0.07 14.19
C VAL A 44 -19.53 0.83 13.59
N LEU A 45 -19.49 0.99 12.28
CA LEU A 45 -20.64 1.38 11.47
C LEU A 45 -21.07 0.17 10.62
N ASP A 46 -22.37 -0.06 10.56
CA ASP A 46 -22.98 -1.19 9.84
C ASP A 46 -23.83 -0.76 8.62
N ASP A 47 -23.94 0.54 8.37
CA ASP A 47 -24.67 1.09 7.22
C ASP A 47 -23.96 2.32 6.64
N ALA A 48 -23.32 2.16 5.48
CA ALA A 48 -22.63 3.27 4.80
C ALA A 48 -23.53 4.43 4.34
N LYS A 49 -24.87 4.26 4.37
CA LYS A 49 -25.80 5.36 4.07
C LYS A 49 -26.06 6.24 5.28
N ASP A 50 -25.71 5.78 6.48
CA ASP A 50 -25.90 6.55 7.68
C ASP A 50 -24.82 7.64 7.80
N MET A 51 -25.27 8.88 7.72
CA MET A 51 -24.48 10.09 7.88
C MET A 51 -24.87 10.87 9.14
N SER A 52 -25.99 10.53 9.79
CA SER A 52 -26.36 11.06 11.12
C SER A 52 -25.67 10.28 12.24
N GLY A 53 -25.25 9.06 11.89
CA GLY A 53 -24.49 8.06 12.65
C GLY A 53 -25.12 7.68 13.98
N ASP A 54 -26.43 7.67 13.94
CA ASP A 54 -27.21 6.93 14.91
C ASP A 54 -26.85 5.43 14.90
N ARG A 55 -26.24 4.94 13.81
CA ARG A 55 -25.74 3.56 13.63
C ARG A 55 -24.23 3.38 13.78
N VAL A 56 -23.50 4.41 14.22
CA VAL A 56 -22.10 4.24 14.62
C VAL A 56 -22.06 3.93 16.10
N TYR A 57 -21.66 2.71 16.43
CA TYR A 57 -21.55 2.27 17.82
C TYR A 57 -20.11 2.31 18.30
N LEU A 58 -19.90 2.93 19.44
CA LEU A 58 -18.61 2.99 20.12
C LEU A 58 -18.61 1.96 21.26
N LEU A 59 -17.81 0.90 21.10
CA LEU A 59 -17.74 -0.21 22.06
C LEU A 59 -16.58 0.02 23.02
N ASP A 60 -16.88 0.28 24.30
CA ASP A 60 -15.85 0.41 25.33
C ASP A 60 -15.29 -0.97 25.70
N VAL A 61 -14.07 -1.24 25.25
CA VAL A 61 -13.40 -2.53 25.47
C VAL A 61 -12.17 -2.40 26.36
N LEU A 62 -11.96 -1.24 26.99
CA LEU A 62 -10.81 -0.99 27.83
C LEU A 62 -10.80 -1.98 29.02
N ASN A 63 -9.71 -2.76 29.11
CA ASN A 63 -9.56 -3.84 30.10
C ASN A 63 -10.63 -4.94 30.02
N GLN A 64 -11.26 -5.14 28.84
CA GLN A 64 -12.26 -6.19 28.61
C GLN A 64 -11.78 -7.23 27.58
N PRO A 65 -10.73 -8.03 27.88
CA PRO A 65 -10.15 -8.95 26.92
C PRO A 65 -11.13 -10.02 26.40
N ASP A 66 -12.09 -10.43 27.23
CA ASP A 66 -13.11 -11.42 26.84
C ASP A 66 -14.05 -10.86 25.78
N ILE A 67 -14.44 -9.58 25.89
CA ILE A 67 -15.28 -8.93 24.88
C ILE A 67 -14.53 -8.76 23.56
N VAL A 68 -13.23 -8.41 23.62
CA VAL A 68 -12.38 -8.34 22.43
C VAL A 68 -12.25 -9.73 21.77
N ALA A 69 -12.08 -10.79 22.57
CA ALA A 69 -12.03 -12.16 22.07
C ALA A 69 -13.35 -12.58 21.40
N ASP A 70 -14.50 -12.22 22.00
CA ASP A 70 -15.82 -12.45 21.45
C ASP A 70 -15.97 -11.73 20.09
N PHE A 71 -15.61 -10.44 20.02
CA PHE A 71 -15.63 -9.65 18.78
C PHE A 71 -14.75 -10.27 17.69
N ILE A 72 -13.53 -10.68 18.03
CA ILE A 72 -12.62 -11.34 17.08
C ILE A 72 -13.26 -12.62 16.55
N SER A 73 -13.77 -13.47 17.45
CA SER A 73 -14.30 -14.78 17.07
C SER A 73 -15.54 -14.69 16.17
N GLN A 74 -16.45 -13.75 16.44
CA GLN A 74 -17.72 -13.62 15.75
C GLN A 74 -17.64 -12.75 14.49
N ILE A 75 -16.81 -11.71 14.49
CA ILE A 75 -16.74 -10.71 13.43
C ILE A 75 -15.47 -10.84 12.60
N MET A 76 -14.30 -10.73 13.24
CA MET A 76 -13.03 -10.65 12.52
C MET A 76 -12.69 -11.96 11.79
N LEU A 77 -13.02 -13.10 12.39
CA LEU A 77 -12.79 -14.42 11.79
C LEU A 77 -13.88 -14.85 10.79
N ASN A 78 -15.03 -14.17 10.78
CA ASN A 78 -16.15 -14.52 9.91
C ASN A 78 -15.87 -14.05 8.46
N PRO A 79 -15.71 -14.96 7.48
CA PRO A 79 -15.41 -14.58 6.11
C PRO A 79 -16.59 -13.97 5.36
N SER A 80 -17.83 -14.18 5.82
CA SER A 80 -19.04 -13.68 5.16
C SER A 80 -19.26 -12.18 5.35
N ILE A 81 -18.59 -11.58 6.34
CA ILE A 81 -18.65 -10.15 6.63
C ILE A 81 -17.40 -9.51 6.05
N GLU A 82 -17.53 -8.50 5.21
CA GLU A 82 -16.42 -7.63 4.84
C GLU A 82 -16.12 -6.68 6.00
N LYS A 83 -14.85 -6.59 6.42
CA LYS A 83 -14.43 -5.57 7.38
C LYS A 83 -13.54 -4.57 6.70
N VAL A 84 -14.00 -3.33 6.66
CA VAL A 84 -13.30 -2.21 6.05
C VAL A 84 -12.58 -1.44 7.15
N PHE A 85 -11.30 -1.17 6.94
CA PHE A 85 -10.44 -0.38 7.83
C PHE A 85 -9.66 0.65 7.01
N HIS A 86 -9.20 1.71 7.67
CA HIS A 86 -8.12 2.54 7.15
C HIS A 86 -6.81 2.11 7.81
N ASN A 87 -5.76 1.82 7.02
CA ASN A 87 -4.49 1.31 7.56
C ASN A 87 -4.62 0.04 8.43
N ALA A 88 -5.45 -0.91 7.97
CA ALA A 88 -5.84 -2.14 8.69
C ALA A 88 -4.70 -2.89 9.39
N SER A 89 -3.47 -2.83 8.86
CA SER A 89 -2.31 -3.51 9.43
C SER A 89 -2.05 -3.19 10.91
N TYR A 90 -2.46 -2.00 11.37
CA TYR A 90 -2.33 -1.58 12.75
C TYR A 90 -3.40 -2.22 13.63
N ASP A 91 -4.68 -2.03 13.31
CA ASP A 91 -5.84 -2.54 14.06
C ASP A 91 -5.85 -4.06 14.13
N LEU A 92 -5.49 -4.72 13.02
CA LEU A 92 -5.42 -6.17 12.96
C LEU A 92 -4.45 -6.75 13.98
N LYS A 93 -3.39 -6.04 14.41
CA LYS A 93 -2.51 -6.56 15.48
C LYS A 93 -3.27 -6.79 16.79
N LEU A 94 -4.30 -6.00 17.05
CA LEU A 94 -5.17 -6.09 18.23
C LEU A 94 -6.41 -6.96 17.97
N LEU A 95 -6.85 -7.05 16.70
CA LEU A 95 -8.09 -7.71 16.28
C LEU A 95 -7.87 -9.04 15.52
N GLY A 96 -6.93 -9.89 15.97
CA GLY A 96 -6.77 -11.28 15.48
C GLY A 96 -5.73 -11.50 14.38
N ASN A 97 -5.06 -10.45 13.92
CA ASN A 97 -3.89 -10.45 13.04
C ASN A 97 -4.15 -11.27 11.77
N LYS A 98 -3.25 -12.18 11.39
CA LYS A 98 -3.35 -13.04 10.20
C LYS A 98 -4.59 -13.95 10.18
N LYS A 99 -5.30 -14.12 11.30
CA LYS A 99 -6.50 -14.95 11.35
C LYS A 99 -7.73 -14.22 10.80
N ALA A 100 -7.74 -12.89 10.83
CA ALA A 100 -8.84 -12.08 10.31
C ALA A 100 -9.09 -12.37 8.82
N LYS A 101 -10.36 -12.41 8.43
CA LYS A 101 -10.81 -12.78 7.08
C LYS A 101 -11.55 -11.64 6.41
N ASN A 102 -11.57 -11.62 5.07
CA ASN A 102 -12.32 -10.66 4.27
C ASN A 102 -12.11 -9.19 4.72
N ILE A 103 -10.85 -8.75 4.65
CA ILE A 103 -10.42 -7.41 5.07
C ILE A 103 -10.19 -6.54 3.85
N THR A 104 -10.83 -5.37 3.85
CA THR A 104 -10.60 -4.31 2.87
C THR A 104 -9.89 -3.15 3.55
N CYS A 105 -8.82 -2.65 2.93
CA CYS A 105 -8.01 -1.56 3.48
C CYS A 105 -8.03 -0.35 2.55
N THR A 106 -8.67 0.74 2.97
CA THR A 106 -8.82 1.95 2.14
C THR A 106 -7.48 2.64 1.84
N LEU A 107 -6.50 2.54 2.76
CA LEU A 107 -5.13 3.01 2.52
C LEU A 107 -4.49 2.31 1.32
N GLU A 108 -4.61 0.98 1.25
CA GLU A 108 -4.02 0.19 0.17
C GLU A 108 -4.79 0.34 -1.14
N MET A 109 -6.11 0.58 -1.08
CA MET A 109 -6.90 0.96 -2.25
C MET A 109 -6.42 2.31 -2.80
N ALA A 110 -6.32 3.33 -1.96
CA ALA A 110 -5.92 4.67 -2.39
C ALA A 110 -4.50 4.70 -2.99
N LYS A 111 -3.55 3.94 -2.44
CA LYS A 111 -2.18 3.84 -2.99
C LYS A 111 -2.08 3.20 -4.38
N LYS A 112 -3.09 2.42 -4.79
CA LYS A 112 -3.14 1.82 -6.13
C LYS A 112 -3.64 2.80 -7.19
N ILE A 113 -4.23 3.91 -6.77
CA ILE A 113 -4.74 4.92 -7.68
C ILE A 113 -3.54 5.75 -8.20
N PRO A 114 -3.39 5.89 -9.53
CA PRO A 114 -2.31 6.71 -10.09
C PRO A 114 -2.35 8.14 -9.55
N TYR A 115 -1.18 8.67 -9.19
CA TYR A 115 -1.05 10.01 -8.58
C TYR A 115 -1.67 11.13 -9.43
N TYR A 116 -1.61 11.04 -10.76
CA TYR A 116 -2.19 12.06 -11.64
C TYR A 116 -3.73 12.09 -11.60
N ILE A 117 -4.36 11.03 -11.10
CA ILE A 117 -5.82 10.91 -10.93
C ILE A 117 -6.21 11.37 -9.52
N LEU A 118 -5.43 10.98 -8.51
CA LEU A 118 -5.68 11.32 -7.12
C LEU A 118 -4.41 11.93 -6.50
N PRO A 119 -4.15 13.22 -6.75
CA PRO A 119 -2.97 13.89 -6.23
C PRO A 119 -3.16 14.22 -4.75
N LEU A 120 -2.48 13.48 -3.88
CA LEU A 120 -2.60 13.64 -2.42
C LEU A 120 -1.28 14.05 -1.78
N SER A 121 -1.34 14.88 -0.74
CA SER A 121 -0.19 15.21 0.11
C SER A 121 0.23 14.03 1.00
N ASN A 122 -0.74 13.21 1.42
CA ASN A 122 -0.56 11.98 2.18
C ASN A 122 -1.83 11.11 2.05
N TYR A 123 -1.76 9.86 2.49
CA TYR A 123 -2.88 8.91 2.41
C TYR A 123 -3.61 8.71 3.74
N GLN A 124 -3.60 9.69 4.65
CA GLN A 124 -4.38 9.59 5.89
C GLN A 124 -5.88 9.60 5.57
N LEU A 125 -6.69 8.91 6.38
CA LEU A 125 -8.15 8.84 6.21
C LEU A 125 -8.78 10.22 6.04
N LYS A 126 -8.38 11.18 6.88
CA LYS A 126 -8.91 12.54 6.86
C LYS A 126 -8.56 13.30 5.59
N THR A 127 -7.35 13.11 5.08
CA THR A 127 -6.94 13.68 3.78
C THR A 127 -7.80 13.09 2.67
N LEU A 128 -8.03 11.77 2.68
CA LEU A 128 -8.94 11.13 1.73
C LEU A 128 -10.38 11.63 1.86
N ALA A 129 -10.88 11.82 3.09
CA ALA A 129 -12.23 12.30 3.34
C ALA A 129 -12.43 13.73 2.78
N VAL A 130 -11.44 14.62 2.95
CA VAL A 130 -11.48 15.96 2.37
C VAL A 130 -11.45 15.88 0.84
N GLU A 131 -10.43 15.24 0.28
CA GLU A 131 -10.15 15.29 -1.17
C GLU A 131 -11.14 14.48 -2.01
N LEU A 132 -11.64 13.36 -1.48
CA LEU A 132 -12.57 12.48 -2.21
C LEU A 132 -14.04 12.78 -1.91
N CYS A 133 -14.36 13.27 -0.71
CA CYS A 133 -15.74 13.37 -0.23
C CYS A 133 -16.15 14.81 0.16
N ASN A 134 -15.26 15.80 0.02
CA ASN A 134 -15.51 17.21 0.35
C ASN A 134 -15.91 17.45 1.82
N PHE A 135 -15.42 16.61 2.73
CA PHE A 135 -15.55 16.89 4.16
C PHE A 135 -14.67 18.08 4.54
N ASN A 136 -15.22 19.05 5.27
CA ASN A 136 -14.53 20.26 5.68
C ASN A 136 -14.38 20.29 7.21
N ASN A 137 -13.42 21.07 7.72
CA ASN A 137 -13.22 21.31 9.15
C ASN A 137 -13.00 20.04 10.00
N ILE A 138 -12.26 19.06 9.48
CA ILE A 138 -11.98 17.83 10.23
C ILE A 138 -10.99 18.11 11.36
N ASP A 139 -11.44 18.02 12.61
CA ASP A 139 -10.57 18.13 13.77
C ASP A 139 -9.65 16.90 13.92
N LYS A 140 -8.37 17.14 14.21
CA LYS A 140 -7.35 16.10 14.41
C LYS A 140 -6.89 15.99 15.87
N GLN A 141 -7.36 16.87 16.76
CA GLN A 141 -6.87 16.98 18.14
C GLN A 141 -6.98 15.66 18.92
N GLU A 142 -8.12 14.97 18.79
CA GLU A 142 -8.39 13.79 19.61
C GLU A 142 -7.66 12.51 19.17
N GLN A 143 -7.04 12.50 17.98
CA GLN A 143 -6.26 11.36 17.47
C GLN A 143 -5.10 10.98 18.42
N SER A 144 -4.57 11.95 19.17
CA SER A 144 -3.46 11.76 20.10
C SER A 144 -3.86 11.88 21.57
N SER A 145 -5.17 11.91 21.84
CA SER A 145 -5.73 12.06 23.18
C SER A 145 -5.48 10.83 24.06
N ASN A 146 -5.73 10.98 25.37
CA ASN A 146 -5.62 9.86 26.30
C ASN A 146 -6.89 9.00 26.27
N TRP A 147 -6.93 8.05 25.34
CA TRP A 147 -8.00 7.06 25.23
C TRP A 147 -8.09 6.09 26.39
N GLY A 148 -7.16 6.10 27.35
CA GLY A 148 -7.23 5.30 28.58
C GLY A 148 -8.02 5.94 29.72
N LYS A 149 -8.42 7.22 29.57
CA LYS A 149 -9.18 7.96 30.58
C LYS A 149 -10.68 7.67 30.43
N ARG A 150 -11.40 7.62 31.56
CA ARG A 150 -12.86 7.51 31.61
C ARG A 150 -13.48 8.54 32.57
N PRO A 151 -14.70 9.03 32.30
CA PRO A 151 -15.45 8.84 31.05
C PRO A 151 -14.71 9.48 29.85
N LEU A 152 -15.04 9.04 28.63
CA LEU A 152 -14.57 9.71 27.41
C LEU A 152 -15.17 11.12 27.35
N SER A 153 -14.43 12.09 26.79
CA SER A 153 -14.98 13.43 26.56
C SER A 153 -15.94 13.43 25.37
N GLU A 154 -16.75 14.47 25.25
CA GLU A 154 -17.66 14.63 24.12
C GLU A 154 -16.89 14.73 22.80
N GLU A 155 -15.73 15.40 22.80
CA GLU A 155 -14.87 15.54 21.63
C GLU A 155 -14.27 14.19 21.20
N GLN A 156 -13.87 13.34 22.16
CA GLN A 156 -13.39 11.98 21.86
C GLN A 156 -14.50 11.13 21.24
N ILE A 157 -15.72 11.21 21.77
CA ILE A 157 -16.88 10.49 21.23
C ILE A 157 -17.18 10.96 19.81
N GLU A 158 -17.24 12.27 19.58
CA GLU A 158 -17.50 12.87 18.26
C GLU A 158 -16.41 12.51 17.25
N TYR A 159 -15.14 12.56 17.67
CA TYR A 159 -14.01 12.15 16.84
C TYR A 159 -14.12 10.69 16.40
N ALA A 160 -14.27 9.77 17.37
CA ALA A 160 -14.30 8.33 17.12
C ALA A 160 -15.45 7.94 16.19
N TYR A 161 -16.56 8.62 16.38
CA TYR A 161 -17.75 8.53 15.59
C TYR A 161 -17.55 8.95 14.13
N LEU A 162 -16.96 10.14 13.91
CA LEU A 162 -16.74 10.68 12.57
C LEU A 162 -15.75 9.84 11.76
N ASP A 163 -14.75 9.22 12.39
CA ASP A 163 -13.77 8.40 11.68
C ASP A 163 -14.42 7.18 10.98
N CYS A 164 -15.43 6.53 11.59
CA CYS A 164 -16.20 5.48 10.91
C CYS A 164 -17.01 6.00 9.71
N ILE A 165 -17.57 7.21 9.80
CA ILE A 165 -18.32 7.83 8.69
C ILE A 165 -17.38 8.16 7.54
N TYR A 166 -16.26 8.81 7.84
CA TYR A 166 -15.24 9.11 6.85
C TYR A 166 -14.75 7.84 6.17
N LEU A 167 -14.50 6.78 6.95
CA LEU A 167 -14.09 5.49 6.44
C LEU A 167 -15.10 4.89 5.46
N ALA A 168 -16.41 4.94 5.77
CA ALA A 168 -17.45 4.45 4.88
C ALA A 168 -17.56 5.25 3.58
N GLN A 169 -17.54 6.59 3.66
CA GLN A 169 -17.63 7.43 2.45
C GLN A 169 -16.39 7.31 1.57
N VAL A 170 -15.19 7.32 2.18
CA VAL A 170 -13.93 7.11 1.46
C VAL A 170 -13.90 5.74 0.80
N HIS A 171 -14.33 4.69 1.51
CA HIS A 171 -14.41 3.34 0.93
C HIS A 171 -15.29 3.31 -0.32
N LYS A 172 -16.51 3.85 -0.22
CA LYS A 172 -17.43 3.94 -1.35
C LYS A 172 -16.81 4.68 -2.53
N ARG A 173 -16.22 5.86 -2.29
CA ARG A 173 -15.64 6.66 -3.37
C ARG A 173 -14.42 5.99 -4.01
N LEU A 174 -13.61 5.27 -3.23
CA LEU A 174 -12.49 4.50 -3.75
C LEU A 174 -12.94 3.30 -4.60
N ILE A 175 -14.07 2.66 -4.28
CA ILE A 175 -14.65 1.61 -5.14
C ILE A 175 -15.04 2.18 -6.50
N GLU A 176 -15.81 3.28 -6.50
CA GLU A 176 -16.24 3.97 -7.72
C GLU A 176 -15.02 4.36 -8.58
N LEU A 177 -14.04 5.02 -7.96
CA LEU A 177 -12.83 5.46 -8.67
C LEU A 177 -12.00 4.27 -9.18
N SER A 178 -11.91 3.17 -8.41
CA SER A 178 -11.19 1.96 -8.86
C SER A 178 -11.82 1.33 -10.10
N GLN A 179 -13.15 1.38 -10.21
CA GLN A 179 -13.88 0.88 -11.39
C GLN A 179 -13.67 1.80 -12.60
N GLU A 180 -13.60 3.12 -12.39
CA GLU A 180 -13.34 4.10 -13.45
C GLU A 180 -11.93 3.95 -14.05
N ILE A 181 -10.90 3.68 -13.22
CA ILE A 181 -9.50 3.64 -13.66
C ILE A 181 -9.02 2.27 -14.14
N SER A 182 -9.81 1.22 -13.94
CA SER A 182 -9.50 -0.15 -14.36
C SER A 182 -10.56 -0.66 -15.32
N PRO A 183 -10.70 -0.07 -16.52
CA PRO A 183 -11.63 -0.54 -17.53
C PRO A 183 -11.29 -1.96 -17.96
N ASP A 184 -12.30 -2.66 -18.49
CA ASP A 184 -12.13 -3.99 -19.08
C ASP A 184 -11.18 -3.90 -20.29
N PRO A 185 -10.00 -4.55 -20.26
CA PRO A 185 -9.05 -4.49 -21.36
C PRO A 185 -9.62 -4.96 -22.70
N ALA A 186 -10.65 -5.81 -22.70
CA ALA A 186 -11.31 -6.26 -23.92
C ALA A 186 -12.19 -5.18 -24.58
N LYS A 187 -12.52 -4.11 -23.85
CA LYS A 187 -13.36 -3.00 -24.32
C LYS A 187 -12.58 -1.73 -24.61
N GLU A 188 -11.25 -1.77 -24.46
CA GLU A 188 -10.38 -0.62 -24.69
C GLU A 188 -10.31 -0.25 -26.17
N ASP A 189 -10.38 1.05 -26.46
CA ASP A 189 -10.07 1.58 -27.78
C ASP A 189 -8.55 1.75 -27.91
N LEU A 190 -7.90 0.76 -28.54
CA LEU A 190 -6.46 0.74 -28.73
C LEU A 190 -5.92 1.95 -29.50
N ILE A 191 -6.69 2.57 -30.40
CA ILE A 191 -6.22 3.73 -31.15
C ILE A 191 -6.11 4.93 -30.22
N SER A 192 -7.18 5.22 -29.48
CA SER A 192 -7.23 6.32 -28.52
C SER A 192 -6.21 6.11 -27.38
N LEU A 193 -6.11 4.88 -26.86
CA LEU A 193 -5.16 4.54 -25.80
C LEU A 193 -3.70 4.65 -26.26
N ALA A 194 -3.38 4.16 -27.46
CA ALA A 194 -2.04 4.27 -28.03
C ALA A 194 -1.64 5.73 -28.29
N ALA A 195 -2.57 6.55 -28.82
CA ALA A 195 -2.34 7.97 -29.03
C ALA A 195 -2.04 8.70 -27.70
N ARG A 196 -2.86 8.45 -26.66
CA ARG A 196 -2.62 9.02 -25.33
C ARG A 196 -1.29 8.55 -24.74
N TYR A 197 -0.98 7.27 -24.85
CA TYR A 197 0.30 6.70 -24.41
C TYR A 197 1.49 7.39 -25.08
N GLN A 198 1.46 7.57 -26.41
CA GLN A 198 2.53 8.24 -27.15
C GLN A 198 2.67 9.70 -26.74
N GLN A 199 1.57 10.43 -26.56
CA GLN A 199 1.60 11.81 -26.10
C GLN A 199 2.31 11.92 -24.73
N VAL A 200 1.86 11.14 -23.74
CA VAL A 200 2.43 11.16 -22.39
C VAL A 200 3.90 10.72 -22.41
N GLN A 201 4.27 9.78 -23.28
CA GLN A 201 5.67 9.36 -23.44
C GLN A 201 6.55 10.52 -23.90
N GLN A 202 6.09 11.37 -24.84
CA GLN A 202 6.88 12.52 -25.31
C GLN A 202 6.97 13.61 -24.23
N GLU A 203 5.87 13.91 -23.55
CA GLU A 203 5.84 14.84 -22.41
C GLU A 203 6.81 14.38 -21.31
N SER A 204 6.81 13.09 -20.98
CA SER A 204 7.70 12.51 -19.97
C SER A 204 9.17 12.63 -20.34
N LYS A 205 9.57 12.50 -21.62
CA LYS A 205 10.97 12.69 -22.03
C LYS A 205 11.46 14.10 -21.74
N LEU A 206 10.65 15.11 -22.02
CA LEU A 206 11.01 16.51 -21.75
C LEU A 206 11.16 16.76 -20.25
N VAL A 207 10.15 16.35 -19.46
CA VAL A 207 10.15 16.51 -18.00
C VAL A 207 11.32 15.76 -17.36
N ASN A 208 11.59 14.53 -17.78
CA ASN A 208 12.71 13.75 -17.26
C ASN A 208 14.06 14.40 -17.60
N SER A 209 14.23 14.89 -18.83
CA SER A 209 15.45 15.59 -19.23
C SER A 209 15.69 16.86 -18.40
N GLU A 210 14.64 17.64 -18.14
CA GLU A 210 14.74 18.83 -17.30
C GLU A 210 15.06 18.46 -15.84
N PHE A 211 14.36 17.46 -15.30
CA PHE A 211 14.57 16.96 -13.94
C PHE A 211 16.00 16.46 -13.73
N GLU A 212 16.53 15.63 -14.62
CA GLU A 212 17.89 15.12 -14.57
C GLU A 212 18.92 16.26 -14.65
N HIS A 213 18.71 17.23 -15.54
CA HIS A 213 19.58 18.39 -15.66
C HIS A 213 19.61 19.23 -14.38
N LEU A 214 18.45 19.52 -13.78
CA LEU A 214 18.36 20.26 -12.52
C LEU A 214 18.98 19.48 -11.36
N GLN A 215 18.71 18.17 -11.27
CA GLN A 215 19.27 17.30 -10.25
C GLN A 215 20.80 17.33 -10.28
N GLU A 216 21.40 17.22 -11.47
CA GLU A 216 22.86 17.26 -11.62
C GLU A 216 23.43 18.63 -11.25
N ARG A 217 22.77 19.72 -11.69
CA ARG A 217 23.19 21.08 -11.33
C ARG A 217 23.15 21.32 -9.82
N VAL A 218 22.12 20.83 -9.14
CA VAL A 218 22.02 20.97 -7.68
C VAL A 218 23.12 20.16 -6.98
N LYS A 219 23.40 18.92 -7.41
CA LYS A 219 24.52 18.13 -6.87
C LYS A 219 25.85 18.86 -7.02
N GLN A 220 26.16 19.35 -8.23
CA GLN A 220 27.40 20.07 -8.51
C GLN A 220 27.52 21.36 -7.69
N ALA A 221 26.41 22.11 -7.55
CA ALA A 221 26.38 23.30 -6.71
C ALA A 221 26.64 22.97 -5.23
N MET A 222 25.99 21.93 -4.68
CA MET A 222 26.20 21.49 -3.30
C MET A 222 27.65 21.02 -3.07
N GLN A 223 28.24 20.29 -4.01
CA GLN A 223 29.65 19.87 -3.95
C GLN A 223 30.61 21.07 -3.98
N ALA A 224 30.42 22.00 -4.92
CA ALA A 224 31.26 23.20 -5.05
C ALA A 224 31.17 24.10 -3.80
N GLN A 225 29.98 24.19 -3.20
CA GLN A 225 29.73 24.95 -1.98
C GLN A 225 30.05 24.17 -0.69
N LYS A 226 30.46 22.90 -0.79
CA LYS A 226 30.74 22.00 0.33
C LYS A 226 29.57 21.84 1.31
N LEU A 227 28.35 21.83 0.79
CA LEU A 227 27.12 21.60 1.56
C LEU A 227 26.71 20.13 1.48
N SER A 228 26.55 19.49 2.64
CA SER A 228 26.01 18.12 2.73
C SER A 228 24.48 18.10 2.83
N GLU A 229 23.84 19.22 3.16
CA GLU A 229 22.39 19.32 3.38
C GLU A 229 21.89 20.77 3.16
N THR A 230 20.65 20.90 2.69
CA THR A 230 19.88 22.15 2.61
C THR A 230 18.55 21.99 3.34
N SER A 231 17.66 22.99 3.30
CA SER A 231 16.28 22.85 3.80
C SER A 231 15.52 21.68 3.19
N ASP A 232 15.82 21.36 1.94
CA ASP A 232 15.00 20.46 1.11
C ASP A 232 15.73 19.20 0.65
N LEU A 233 17.08 19.20 0.67
CA LEU A 233 17.89 18.17 0.02
C LEU A 233 19.09 17.76 0.86
N LYS A 234 19.43 16.47 0.81
CA LYS A 234 20.61 15.90 1.43
C LYS A 234 21.51 15.26 0.38
N LEU A 235 22.80 15.61 0.38
CA LEU A 235 23.81 15.02 -0.49
C LEU A 235 24.58 13.95 0.30
N THR A 236 24.54 12.71 -0.19
CA THR A 236 25.28 11.59 0.39
C THR A 236 26.24 11.00 -0.64
N SER A 237 27.40 10.54 -0.17
CA SER A 237 28.35 9.75 -0.95
C SER A 237 28.53 8.38 -0.29
N TYR A 238 28.77 7.36 -1.11
CA TYR A 238 29.21 6.06 -0.66
C TYR A 238 30.30 5.56 -1.60
N GLU A 239 31.28 4.85 -1.04
CA GLU A 239 32.32 4.20 -1.82
C GLU A 239 31.89 2.79 -2.15
N ARG A 240 32.06 2.39 -3.41
CA ARG A 240 31.83 1.02 -3.86
C ARG A 240 33.14 0.39 -4.28
N GLU A 241 33.66 -0.50 -3.45
CA GLU A 241 34.76 -1.37 -3.84
C GLU A 241 34.23 -2.46 -4.78
N THR A 242 34.82 -2.58 -5.97
CA THR A 242 34.50 -3.64 -6.92
C THR A 242 35.76 -4.45 -7.16
N VAL A 243 35.81 -5.66 -6.60
CA VAL A 243 36.88 -6.62 -6.83
C VAL A 243 36.52 -7.45 -8.06
N LYS A 244 37.38 -7.45 -9.07
CA LYS A 244 37.24 -8.27 -10.29
C LYS A 244 38.37 -9.27 -10.32
N VAL A 245 38.04 -10.54 -10.53
CA VAL A 245 39.01 -11.62 -10.75
C VAL A 245 38.65 -12.35 -12.05
N PRO A 246 39.63 -12.77 -12.87
CA PRO A 246 39.36 -13.62 -14.02
C PRO A 246 38.70 -14.94 -13.59
N PHE A 247 37.68 -15.38 -14.33
CA PHE A 247 36.97 -16.62 -14.02
C PHE A 247 37.90 -17.84 -13.95
N THR A 248 38.91 -17.89 -14.81
CA THR A 248 39.92 -18.96 -14.83
C THR A 248 40.79 -19.00 -13.58
N GLU A 249 41.14 -17.84 -13.00
CA GLU A 249 41.89 -17.78 -11.74
C GLU A 249 41.02 -18.22 -10.57
N LEU A 250 39.76 -17.80 -10.56
CA LEU A 250 38.79 -18.22 -9.55
C LEU A 250 38.59 -19.74 -9.57
N VAL A 251 38.37 -20.34 -10.75
CA VAL A 251 38.22 -21.80 -10.88
C VAL A 251 39.46 -22.54 -10.37
N LYS A 252 40.67 -22.08 -10.73
CA LYS A 252 41.92 -22.70 -10.26
C LYS A 252 42.04 -22.65 -8.74
N LEU A 253 41.71 -21.52 -8.13
CA LEU A 253 41.76 -21.37 -6.68
C LEU A 253 40.74 -22.29 -5.99
N VAL A 254 39.51 -22.31 -6.48
CA VAL A 254 38.42 -23.16 -5.96
C VAL A 254 38.80 -24.64 -6.00
N GLN A 255 39.41 -25.08 -7.10
CA GLN A 255 39.91 -26.46 -7.25
C GLN A 255 41.10 -26.76 -6.34
N THR A 256 42.04 -25.83 -6.19
CA THR A 256 43.26 -26.03 -5.39
C THR A 256 42.97 -26.09 -3.90
N GLU A 257 42.11 -25.19 -3.42
CA GLU A 257 41.78 -25.05 -2.00
C GLU A 257 40.57 -25.90 -1.58
N GLY A 258 39.98 -26.67 -2.51
CA GLY A 258 38.82 -27.51 -2.22
C GLY A 258 37.59 -26.72 -1.78
N ILE A 259 37.44 -25.48 -2.26
CA ILE A 259 36.31 -24.61 -1.91
C ILE A 259 35.07 -25.08 -2.67
N ASN A 260 33.93 -25.18 -1.98
CA ASN A 260 32.66 -25.48 -2.63
C ASN A 260 31.95 -24.17 -3.04
N LEU A 261 31.92 -23.88 -4.34
CA LEU A 261 31.14 -22.79 -4.94
C LEU A 261 30.09 -23.36 -5.90
N ASP A 262 29.05 -23.97 -5.33
CA ASP A 262 27.93 -24.55 -6.09
C ASP A 262 26.67 -23.69 -5.92
N PHE A 263 26.41 -22.84 -6.92
CA PHE A 263 25.21 -22.02 -7.01
C PHE A 263 24.82 -21.85 -8.48
N PRO A 264 23.52 -21.71 -8.79
CA PRO A 264 23.05 -21.61 -10.16
C PRO A 264 23.53 -20.30 -10.81
N ILE A 265 23.98 -20.40 -12.05
CA ILE A 265 24.34 -19.25 -12.88
C ILE A 265 23.39 -19.13 -14.07
N THR A 266 22.92 -17.90 -14.33
CA THR A 266 22.12 -17.66 -15.53
C THR A 266 23.02 -17.62 -16.76
N LEU A 267 22.85 -18.60 -17.66
CA LEU A 267 23.55 -18.60 -18.94
C LEU A 267 22.94 -17.51 -19.85
N THR A 268 23.65 -16.38 -19.96
CA THR A 268 23.28 -15.31 -20.89
C THR A 268 23.35 -15.78 -22.34
N LYS A 269 22.68 -15.07 -23.27
CA LYS A 269 22.73 -15.41 -24.71
C LYS A 269 24.17 -15.53 -25.21
N LYS A 270 25.05 -14.61 -24.78
CA LYS A 270 26.47 -14.63 -25.14
C LYS A 270 27.18 -15.90 -24.63
N LEU A 271 27.03 -16.24 -23.35
CA LEU A 271 27.64 -17.46 -22.79
C LEU A 271 27.10 -18.72 -23.45
N LYS A 272 25.81 -18.76 -23.80
CA LYS A 272 25.23 -19.87 -24.56
C LYS A 272 25.87 -19.99 -25.95
N THR A 273 26.07 -18.87 -26.65
CA THR A 273 26.77 -18.87 -27.93
C THR A 273 28.22 -19.34 -27.80
N ASP A 274 28.94 -18.85 -26.79
CA ASP A 274 30.35 -19.19 -26.58
C ASP A 274 30.54 -20.67 -26.18
N LEU A 275 29.58 -21.26 -25.46
CA LEU A 275 29.60 -22.68 -25.08
C LEU A 275 29.20 -23.62 -26.24
N GLY A 276 28.35 -23.14 -27.16
CA GLY A 276 27.89 -23.92 -28.31
C GLY A 276 27.24 -25.24 -27.92
N GLU A 277 27.62 -26.34 -28.59
CA GLU A 277 27.11 -27.69 -28.31
C GLU A 277 27.54 -28.22 -26.94
N ASN A 278 28.58 -27.66 -26.32
CA ASN A 278 29.04 -28.12 -24.99
C ASN A 278 28.04 -27.84 -23.87
N ILE A 279 27.00 -27.03 -24.11
CA ILE A 279 25.90 -26.84 -23.15
C ILE A 279 25.19 -28.16 -22.83
N GLU A 280 25.12 -29.10 -23.78
CA GLU A 280 24.46 -30.39 -23.60
C GLU A 280 25.15 -31.27 -22.54
N GLN A 281 26.39 -30.93 -22.18
CA GLN A 281 27.16 -31.59 -21.13
C GLN A 281 26.81 -31.06 -19.72
N LEU A 282 25.99 -30.00 -19.63
CA LEU A 282 25.54 -29.41 -18.38
C LEU A 282 24.10 -29.83 -18.05
N SER A 283 23.84 -30.13 -16.78
CA SER A 283 22.46 -30.31 -16.30
C SER A 283 21.79 -28.94 -16.16
N VAL A 284 20.99 -28.54 -17.16
CA VAL A 284 20.33 -27.22 -17.19
C VAL A 284 18.85 -27.34 -16.87
N ASP A 285 18.40 -26.61 -15.83
CA ASP A 285 16.98 -26.38 -15.56
C ASP A 285 16.49 -25.20 -16.40
N ALA A 286 15.69 -25.47 -17.43
CA ALA A 286 15.19 -24.46 -18.36
C ALA A 286 13.72 -24.11 -18.07
N GLU A 287 13.46 -22.88 -17.61
CA GLU A 287 12.12 -22.31 -17.54
C GLU A 287 11.82 -21.44 -18.76
N LYS A 288 10.67 -21.65 -19.40
CA LYS A 288 10.17 -20.78 -20.47
C LYS A 288 9.16 -19.79 -19.91
N THR A 289 9.51 -18.51 -19.94
CA THR A 289 8.59 -17.40 -19.60
C THR A 289 8.30 -16.59 -20.85
N THR A 290 7.02 -16.25 -21.04
CA THR A 290 6.61 -15.32 -22.11
C THR A 290 6.67 -13.91 -21.53
N SER A 291 7.35 -13.00 -22.23
CA SER A 291 7.42 -11.58 -21.87
C SER A 291 6.83 -10.73 -23.00
N TRP A 292 6.00 -9.77 -22.62
CA TRP A 292 5.37 -8.82 -23.54
C TRP A 292 6.09 -7.48 -23.45
N ARG A 293 6.36 -6.86 -24.59
CA ARG A 293 7.01 -5.55 -24.66
C ARG A 293 6.26 -4.65 -25.63
N LEU A 294 6.01 -3.41 -25.21
CA LEU A 294 5.58 -2.35 -26.10
C LEU A 294 6.83 -1.70 -26.72
N THR A 295 6.88 -1.68 -28.04
CA THR A 295 7.92 -0.98 -28.81
C THR A 295 7.19 0.00 -29.75
N PRO A 296 7.56 1.29 -29.76
CA PRO A 296 7.00 2.22 -30.74
C PRO A 296 7.32 1.71 -32.15
N LYS A 297 6.32 1.63 -33.04
CA LYS A 297 6.60 1.47 -34.47
C LYS A 297 7.34 2.72 -34.93
N SER A 298 8.55 2.57 -35.45
CA SER A 298 9.20 3.65 -36.17
C SER A 298 8.49 3.80 -37.51
N GLN A 299 8.34 5.02 -38.05
CA GLN A 299 7.83 5.23 -39.42
C GLN A 299 8.79 4.68 -40.50
N MET A 300 9.84 3.93 -40.14
CA MET A 300 10.85 3.39 -41.06
C MET A 300 10.79 1.86 -41.21
N ASP A 301 9.94 1.16 -40.45
CA ASP A 301 9.85 -0.32 -40.54
C ASP A 301 8.96 -0.82 -41.69
N ASP A 302 8.36 0.09 -42.49
CA ASP A 302 7.51 -0.25 -43.65
C ASP A 302 8.29 -0.24 -45.00
N ILE A 303 9.63 -0.23 -45.00
CA ILE A 303 10.46 -0.19 -46.24
C ILE A 303 11.17 -1.54 -46.54
N GLU A 304 11.12 -2.54 -45.65
CA GLU A 304 11.82 -3.83 -45.85
C GLU A 304 10.93 -5.00 -46.32
N GLU A 305 9.75 -4.75 -46.90
CA GLU A 305 8.95 -5.77 -47.59
C GLU A 305 8.62 -5.38 -49.04
N GLU A 306 9.63 -4.98 -49.81
CA GLU A 306 9.60 -5.06 -51.27
C GLU A 306 11.05 -5.00 -51.77
N PHE A 307 11.73 -6.15 -51.91
CA PHE A 307 12.71 -6.50 -52.95
C PHE A 307 13.24 -7.92 -52.75
#